data_AF-A0A6C0JDZ5-F1
#
_entry.id   AF-A0A6C0JDZ5-F1
#
_cell.length_a   1.000
_cell.length_b   1.000
_cell.length_c   1.000
_cell.angle_alpha   90.00
_cell.angle_beta   90.00
_cell.angle_gamma   90.00
#
_symmetry.space_group_name_H-M   'P 1'
#
loop_
_entity.id
_entity.type
_entity.pdbx_description
1 polymer ?
#
loop_
_entity_poly.entity_id
_entity_poly.type
_entity_poly.pdbx_seq_one_letter_code
_entity_poly.pdbx_strand_id
1 'polypeptide(L)'
;MHRQTRHNDGMFHINGNKYRELHGSRVQVMNKTAYQTNGGLKKSDLMMNKWGRIVSVLKHKTAKKDKRLEKAGYFTQKGKWGFVKKDTKSKKNRTKKSKK
;
A
#
# COMPACT_ATOMS: atom_id res chain seq x y z
N MET A 1 14.22 22.93 1.29
CA MET A 1 14.01 21.61 0.65
C MET A 1 15.04 21.45 -0.46
N HIS A 2 15.83 20.39 -0.49
CA HIS A 2 16.80 20.18 -1.56
C HIS A 2 16.09 19.56 -2.77
N ARG A 3 15.99 20.31 -3.89
CA ARG A 3 15.35 19.85 -5.12
C ARG A 3 16.39 19.15 -5.99
N GLN A 4 16.07 17.94 -6.43
CA GLN A 4 16.92 17.22 -7.38
C GLN A 4 16.80 17.89 -8.76
N THR A 5 17.92 18.36 -9.29
CA THR A 5 18.03 18.99 -10.61
C THR A 5 18.55 17.98 -11.64
N ARG A 6 18.32 18.29 -12.92
CA ARG A 6 18.93 17.53 -14.01
C ARG A 6 20.42 17.86 -14.10
N HIS A 7 21.22 16.87 -14.46
CA HIS A 7 22.63 17.09 -14.80
C HIS A 7 22.77 17.51 -16.28
N ASN A 8 24.01 17.81 -16.69
CA ASN A 8 24.32 18.26 -18.06
C ASN A 8 23.92 17.25 -19.15
N ASP A 9 23.76 15.97 -18.81
CA ASP A 9 23.30 14.92 -19.71
C ASP A 9 21.76 14.84 -19.83
N GLY A 10 21.03 15.72 -19.14
CA GLY A 10 19.57 15.75 -19.12
C GLY A 10 18.93 14.68 -18.24
N MET A 11 19.72 13.84 -17.57
CA MET A 11 19.25 12.76 -16.68
C MET A 11 19.37 13.16 -15.20
N PHE A 12 18.63 12.45 -14.35
CA PHE A 12 18.73 12.54 -12.91
C PHE A 12 19.66 11.44 -12.38
N HIS A 13 20.69 11.84 -11.63
CA HIS A 13 21.62 10.90 -10.98
C HIS A 13 21.28 10.80 -9.50
N ILE A 14 20.76 9.65 -9.08
CA ILE A 14 20.31 9.45 -7.70
C ILE A 14 20.88 8.13 -7.20
N ASN A 15 21.68 8.21 -6.13
CA ASN A 15 22.32 7.05 -5.50
C ASN A 15 23.05 6.15 -6.53
N GLY A 16 23.81 6.76 -7.44
CA GLY A 16 24.56 6.06 -8.49
C GLY A 16 23.74 5.52 -9.67
N ASN A 17 22.42 5.72 -9.70
CA ASN A 17 21.56 5.29 -10.80
C ASN A 17 21.10 6.49 -11.64
N LYS A 18 20.94 6.28 -12.95
CA LYS A 18 20.44 7.28 -13.90
C LYS A 18 18.95 7.08 -14.15
N TYR A 19 18.18 8.15 -14.09
CA TYR A 19 16.75 8.17 -14.39
C TYR A 19 16.41 9.28 -15.37
N ARG A 20 15.50 9.01 -16.30
CA ARG A 20 15.02 10.01 -17.25
C ARG A 20 14.09 11.02 -16.59
N GLU A 21 13.28 10.53 -15.66
CA GLU A 21 12.27 11.30 -14.96
C GLU A 21 12.46 11.15 -13.44
N LEU A 22 12.23 12.23 -12.70
CA LEU A 22 12.26 12.15 -11.23
C LEU A 22 11.00 11.45 -10.70
N HIS A 23 9.85 11.91 -11.20
CA HIS A 23 8.53 11.40 -10.84
C HIS A 23 7.87 10.73 -12.05
N GLY A 24 7.24 9.59 -11.83
CA GLY A 24 6.50 8.89 -12.88
C GLY A 24 5.42 7.94 -12.35
N SER A 25 4.89 7.13 -13.25
CA SER A 25 3.97 6.04 -12.92
C SER A 25 4.67 4.89 -12.19
N ARG A 26 3.89 4.04 -11.50
CA ARG A 26 4.42 2.84 -10.83
C ARG A 26 5.16 1.90 -11.79
N VAL A 27 4.71 1.82 -13.04
CA VAL A 27 5.35 1.01 -14.09
C VAL A 27 6.71 1.59 -14.45
N GLN A 28 6.80 2.91 -14.69
CA GLN A 28 8.06 3.58 -14.99
C GLN A 28 9.09 3.45 -13.86
N VAL A 29 8.65 3.50 -12.60
CA VAL A 29 9.52 3.28 -11.43
C VAL A 29 10.03 1.84 -11.38
N MET A 30 9.17 0.86 -11.67
CA MET A 30 9.56 -0.55 -11.72
C MET A 30 10.59 -0.83 -12.83
N ASN A 31 10.40 -0.18 -13.99
CA ASN A 31 11.28 -0.26 -15.15
C ASN A 31 12.55 0.62 -15.04
N LYS A 32 12.78 1.28 -13.89
CA LYS A 32 13.92 2.18 -13.64
C LYS A 32 13.98 3.41 -14.59
N THR A 33 12.88 3.77 -15.25
CA THR A 33 12.79 4.99 -16.06
C THR A 33 12.63 6.23 -15.17
N ALA A 34 11.85 6.07 -14.09
CA ALA A 34 11.62 7.11 -13.09
C ALA A 34 12.15 6.69 -11.72
N TYR A 35 12.60 7.65 -10.90
CA TYR A 35 13.12 7.36 -9.57
C TYR A 35 12.02 6.99 -8.57
N GLN A 36 10.95 7.78 -8.54
CA GLN A 36 9.85 7.61 -7.62
C GLN A 36 8.51 7.95 -8.26
N THR A 37 7.42 7.59 -7.60
CA THR A 37 6.09 8.00 -8.04
C THR A 37 5.79 9.44 -7.65
N ASN A 38 4.70 10.02 -8.16
CA ASN A 38 4.21 11.33 -7.69
C ASN A 38 3.94 11.34 -6.17
N GLY A 39 3.64 10.17 -5.58
CA GLY A 39 3.45 10.00 -4.14
C GLY A 39 4.71 9.59 -3.36
N GLY A 40 5.91 9.72 -3.95
CA GLY A 40 7.18 9.44 -3.27
C GLY A 40 7.53 7.96 -3.07
N LEU A 41 6.75 7.03 -3.64
CA LEU A 41 7.08 5.60 -3.56
C LEU A 41 8.25 5.26 -4.49
N LYS A 42 9.27 4.59 -3.95
CA LYS A 42 10.42 4.08 -4.69
C LYS A 42 10.17 2.65 -5.14
N LYS A 43 11.05 2.12 -5.98
CA LYS A 43 10.96 0.73 -6.47
C LYS A 43 10.88 -0.31 -5.33
N SER A 44 11.61 -0.10 -4.23
CA SER A 44 11.59 -0.95 -3.03
C SER A 44 10.21 -1.01 -2.35
N ASP A 45 9.41 0.04 -2.49
CA ASP A 45 8.11 0.18 -1.85
C ASP A 45 6.97 -0.41 -2.70
N LEU A 46 7.30 -0.90 -3.90
CA LEU A 46 6.37 -1.44 -4.88
C LEU A 46 6.60 -2.94 -5.06
N MET A 47 5.52 -3.67 -5.31
CA MET A 47 5.57 -5.09 -5.65
C MET A 47 4.49 -5.44 -6.67
N MET A 48 4.76 -6.45 -7.50
CA MET A 48 3.74 -7.03 -8.37
C MET A 48 2.92 -8.04 -7.56
N ASN A 49 1.60 -7.87 -7.55
CA ASN A 49 0.71 -8.85 -6.93
C ASN A 49 0.42 -10.02 -7.89
N LYS A 50 -0.24 -11.07 -7.39
CA LYS A 50 -0.62 -12.24 -8.20
C LYS A 50 -1.57 -11.94 -9.39
N TRP A 51 -2.14 -10.73 -9.44
CA TRP A 51 -3.04 -10.26 -10.49
C TRP A 51 -2.32 -9.36 -11.51
N GLY A 52 -0.98 -9.33 -11.50
CA GLY A 52 -0.17 -8.52 -12.41
C GLY A 52 -0.16 -7.02 -12.12
N ARG A 53 -0.74 -6.56 -11.01
CA ARG A 53 -0.78 -5.13 -10.65
C ARG A 53 0.39 -4.75 -9.76
N ILE A 54 1.01 -3.60 -10.03
CA ILE A 54 2.06 -3.02 -9.19
C ILE A 54 1.39 -2.22 -8.07
N VAL A 55 1.53 -2.71 -6.84
CA VAL A 55 0.91 -2.16 -5.63
C VAL A 55 1.97 -1.75 -4.61
N SER A 56 1.59 -0.88 -3.66
CA SER A 56 2.46 -0.57 -2.52
C SER A 56 2.58 -1.78 -1.59
N VAL A 57 3.82 -2.14 -1.24
CA VAL A 57 4.15 -3.22 -0.32
C VAL A 57 3.51 -2.99 1.05
N LEU A 58 3.57 -1.75 1.55
CA LEU A 58 2.99 -1.38 2.85
C LEU A 58 1.48 -1.66 2.86
N LYS A 59 0.75 -1.17 1.86
CA LYS A 59 -0.71 -1.36 1.76
C LYS A 59 -1.10 -2.83 1.62
N HIS A 60 -0.33 -3.59 0.85
CA HIS A 60 -0.54 -5.04 0.73
C HIS A 60 -0.35 -5.77 2.08
N LYS A 61 0.70 -5.41 2.84
CA LYS A 61 0.97 -5.98 4.17
C LYS A 61 -0.09 -5.57 5.20
N THR A 62 -0.49 -4.30 5.25
CA THR A 62 -1.49 -3.83 6.21
C THR A 62 -2.86 -4.44 5.93
N ALA A 63 -3.29 -4.52 4.67
CA ALA A 63 -4.58 -5.11 4.31
C ALA A 63 -4.73 -6.56 4.81
N LYS A 64 -3.67 -7.37 4.72
CA LYS A 64 -3.65 -8.76 5.23
C LYS A 64 -3.74 -8.86 6.75
N LYS A 65 -3.22 -7.87 7.48
CA LYS A 65 -3.26 -7.81 8.96
C LYS A 65 -4.59 -7.24 9.46
N ASP A 66 -5.09 -6.22 8.79
CA ASP A 66 -6.23 -5.45 9.25
C ASP A 66 -7.52 -6.25 9.12
N LYS A 67 -7.71 -6.97 7.99
CA LYS A 67 -8.90 -7.79 7.73
C LYS A 67 -10.21 -7.09 8.12
N ARG A 68 -10.34 -5.81 7.77
CA ARG A 68 -11.36 -4.89 8.32
C ARG A 68 -12.78 -5.41 8.15
N LEU A 69 -13.08 -6.01 6.99
CA LEU A 69 -14.38 -6.58 6.69
C LEU A 69 -14.68 -7.80 7.58
N GLU A 70 -13.76 -8.75 7.67
CA GLU A 70 -13.91 -9.92 8.56
C GLU A 70 -14.08 -9.49 10.03
N LYS A 71 -13.27 -8.53 10.49
CA LYS A 71 -13.37 -7.99 11.86
C LYS A 71 -14.68 -7.23 12.13
N ALA A 72 -15.26 -6.62 11.09
CA ALA A 72 -16.57 -6.00 11.15
C ALA A 72 -17.74 -6.99 10.97
N GLY A 73 -17.43 -8.30 10.82
CA GLY A 73 -18.41 -9.36 10.72
C GLY A 73 -18.86 -9.69 9.29
N TYR A 74 -18.26 -9.09 8.26
CA TYR A 74 -18.60 -9.36 6.86
C TYR A 74 -17.74 -10.49 6.28
N PHE A 75 -18.41 -11.56 5.82
CA PHE A 75 -17.80 -12.74 5.22
C PHE A 75 -18.43 -13.07 3.86
N THR A 76 -17.81 -14.00 3.14
CA THR A 76 -18.34 -14.59 1.91
C THR A 76 -18.50 -16.10 2.11
N GLN A 77 -19.50 -16.71 1.47
CA GLN A 77 -19.77 -18.15 1.54
C GLN A 77 -19.91 -18.68 0.11
N LYS A 78 -19.20 -19.77 -0.21
CA LYS A 78 -19.29 -20.41 -1.52
C LYS A 78 -20.75 -20.78 -1.82
N GLY A 79 -21.25 -20.43 -3.01
CA GLY A 79 -22.63 -20.69 -3.44
C GLY A 79 -23.66 -19.66 -2.98
N LYS A 80 -23.29 -18.67 -2.15
CA LYS A 80 -24.18 -17.56 -1.76
C LYS A 80 -23.68 -16.25 -2.35
N TRP A 81 -24.52 -15.62 -3.16
CA TRP A 81 -24.25 -14.29 -3.70
C TRP A 81 -24.43 -13.22 -2.62
N GLY A 82 -23.52 -12.25 -2.60
CA GLY A 82 -23.51 -11.15 -1.62
C GLY A 82 -22.67 -11.42 -0.36
N PHE A 83 -22.86 -10.58 0.67
CA PHE A 83 -22.16 -10.69 1.95
C PHE A 83 -22.96 -11.50 2.97
N VAL A 84 -22.25 -12.20 3.85
CA VAL A 84 -22.81 -12.87 5.02
C VAL A 84 -22.32 -12.16 6.27
N LYS A 85 -23.24 -11.59 7.04
CA LYS A 85 -22.91 -10.93 8.30
C LYS A 85 -22.92 -11.96 9.43
N LYS A 86 -21.82 -12.09 10.16
CA LYS A 86 -21.72 -12.88 11.39
C LYS A 86 -21.68 -11.94 12.58
N ASP A 87 -22.27 -12.37 13.69
CA ASP A 87 -22.16 -11.67 14.96
C ASP A 87 -20.73 -11.77 15.47
N THR A 88 -19.95 -10.73 15.20
CA THR A 88 -18.68 -10.52 15.88
C THR A 88 -19.00 -10.10 17.32
N LYS A 89 -18.83 -11.02 18.27
CA LYS A 89 -18.88 -10.69 19.71
C LYS A 89 -17.87 -9.59 19.99
N SER A 90 -18.34 -8.34 20.08
CA SER A 90 -17.58 -7.24 20.63
C SER A 90 -17.20 -7.65 22.05
N LYS A 91 -15.89 -7.74 22.34
CA LYS A 91 -15.41 -7.80 23.73
C LYS A 91 -15.78 -6.46 24.35
N LYS A 92 -17.00 -6.36 24.88
CA LYS A 92 -17.43 -5.23 25.70
C LYS A 92 -16.51 -5.26 26.91
N ASN A 93 -15.49 -4.38 26.93
CA ASN A 93 -14.71 -4.14 28.14
C ASN A 93 -15.71 -3.72 29.21
N ARG A 94 -16.10 -4.66 30.07
CA ARG A 94 -16.90 -4.35 31.26
C ARG A 94 -15.99 -3.53 32.15
N THR A 95 -15.99 -2.20 31.98
CA THR A 95 -15.43 -1.28 32.96
C THR A 95 -16.14 -1.61 34.27
N LYS A 96 -15.41 -2.22 35.22
CA LYS A 96 -15.90 -2.41 36.59
C LYS A 96 -16.13 -1.01 37.14
N LYS A 97 -17.38 -0.59 37.27
CA LYS A 97 -17.74 0.61 38.05
C LYS A 97 -17.21 0.37 39.46
N SER A 98 -16.15 1.07 39.85
CA SER A 98 -15.75 1.12 41.26
C SER A 98 -16.90 1.79 42.01
N LYS A 99 -17.54 1.05 42.92
CA LYS A 99 -18.45 1.69 43.89
C LYS A 99 -17.58 2.56 44.81
N LYS A 100 -17.96 3.82 44.93
CA LYS A 100 -17.46 4.77 45.93
C LYS A 100 -17.97 4.33 47.30
#